data_AF-A0AA48HMS1-F1
#
_entry.id   AF-A0AA48HMS1-F1
#
_cell.length_a   1.000
_cell.length_b   1.000
_cell.length_c   1.000
_cell.angle_alpha   90.00
_cell.angle_beta   90.00
_cell.angle_gamma   90.00
#
_symmetry.space_group_name_H-M   'P 1'
#
loop_
_entity.id
_entity.type
_entity.pdbx_description
1 polymer ?
#
loop_
_entity_poly.entity_id
_entity_poly.type
_entity_poly.pdbx_seq_one_letter_code
_entity_poly.pdbx_strand_id
1 'polypeptide(L)'
;MQFNHYNPDRYAQETSPDFILFLSGFPETFHHILDEKVNLAEDYSTKQLGALRFEDVFGNLLLTSTRLPSSKLKFNIILKYLISFFQDKFYSNNWLANLKLNAIEASILLNCNTQQVAALADQGILPIHNKRLINPLNIYTPAFELGDVFCVWMTKFQSEHSNLQVLTSKW
;
A
#
# COMPACT_ATOMS: atom_id res chain seq x y z
N MET A 1 10.60 42.00 19.39
CA MET A 1 11.09 40.74 18.82
C MET A 1 11.25 39.75 19.97
N GLN A 2 10.29 38.86 20.19
CA GLN A 2 10.39 37.80 21.20
C GLN A 2 10.99 36.57 20.52
N PHE A 3 12.15 36.13 21.00
CA PHE A 3 12.76 34.87 20.61
C PHE A 3 11.91 33.74 21.21
N ASN A 4 11.32 32.90 20.36
CA ASN A 4 10.72 31.64 20.78
C ASN A 4 11.81 30.80 21.46
N HIS A 5 11.71 30.64 22.77
CA HIS A 5 12.52 29.70 23.52
C HIS A 5 12.20 28.30 22.98
N TYR A 6 13.20 27.66 22.36
CA TYR A 6 13.13 26.25 21.99
C TYR A 6 13.05 25.44 23.30
N ASN A 7 11.86 24.92 23.59
CA ASN A 7 11.64 24.03 24.72
C ASN A 7 11.59 22.58 24.20
N PRO A 8 12.67 21.79 24.34
CA PRO A 8 12.72 20.40 23.90
C PRO A 8 11.74 19.49 24.64
N ASP A 9 11.28 19.89 25.84
CA ASP A 9 10.44 19.05 26.70
C ASP A 9 8.98 18.99 26.25
N ARG A 10 8.54 19.86 25.32
CA ARG A 10 7.16 19.83 24.78
C ARG A 10 6.90 18.60 23.90
N TYR A 11 7.90 18.08 23.20
CA TYR A 11 7.72 16.93 22.31
C TYR A 11 7.87 15.58 23.03
N ALA A 12 8.57 15.56 24.16
CA ALA A 12 8.74 14.35 24.98
C ALA A 12 7.44 13.96 25.70
N GLN A 13 6.48 14.87 25.85
CA GLN A 13 5.20 14.61 26.51
C GLN A 13 4.08 14.13 25.56
N GLU A 14 4.28 14.17 24.23
CA GLU A 14 3.24 13.86 23.24
C GLU A 14 3.43 12.50 22.54
N THR A 15 4.54 11.80 22.78
CA THR A 15 4.81 10.51 22.13
C THR A 15 4.30 9.35 22.98
N SER A 16 3.29 8.64 22.48
CA SER A 16 2.78 7.42 23.12
C SER A 16 3.92 6.40 23.29
N PRO A 17 4.08 5.77 24.47
CA PRO A 17 5.04 4.69 24.68
C PRO A 17 4.93 3.57 23.64
N ASP A 18 3.70 3.27 23.20
CA ASP A 18 3.44 2.26 22.16
C ASP A 18 4.01 2.66 20.81
N PHE A 19 4.00 3.95 20.49
CA PHE A 19 4.57 4.47 19.24
C PHE A 19 6.10 4.36 19.24
N ILE A 20 6.74 4.66 20.38
CA ILE A 20 8.19 4.50 20.52
C ILE A 20 8.57 3.02 20.41
N LEU A 21 7.81 2.13 21.05
CA LEU A 21 8.03 0.69 20.97
C LEU A 21 7.83 0.16 19.54
N PHE A 22 6.82 0.64 18.84
CA PHE A 22 6.60 0.30 17.44
C PHE A 22 7.79 0.71 16.58
N LEU A 23 8.26 1.96 16.71
CA LEU A 23 9.36 2.48 15.91
C LEU A 23 10.72 1.85 16.27
N SER A 24 10.93 1.45 17.52
CA SER A 24 12.21 0.85 17.94
C SER A 24 12.44 -0.53 17.31
N GLY A 25 11.37 -1.26 17.01
CA GLY A 25 11.41 -2.54 16.29
C GLY A 25 11.06 -2.46 14.81
N PHE A 26 10.95 -1.25 14.25
CA PHE A 26 10.63 -1.05 12.84
C PHE A 26 11.83 -1.44 11.95
N PRO A 27 11.63 -2.13 10.81
CA PRO A 27 10.36 -2.42 10.13
C PRO A 27 9.62 -3.69 10.58
N GLU A 28 10.22 -4.49 11.46
CA GLU A 28 9.78 -5.87 11.72
C GLU A 28 8.47 -5.89 12.51
N THR A 29 8.30 -4.94 13.43
CA THR A 29 7.03 -4.69 14.12
C THR A 29 5.89 -4.39 13.15
N PHE A 30 6.16 -3.67 12.06
CA PHE A 30 5.15 -3.36 11.04
C PHE A 30 4.80 -4.60 10.22
N HIS A 31 5.80 -5.38 9.79
CA HIS A 31 5.56 -6.63 9.07
C HIS A 31 4.81 -7.66 9.92
N HIS A 32 5.11 -7.75 11.22
CA HIS A 32 4.36 -8.60 12.15
C HIS A 32 2.88 -8.21 12.21
N ILE A 33 2.56 -6.92 12.30
CA ILE A 33 1.17 -6.43 12.27
C ILE A 33 0.48 -6.78 10.94
N LEU A 34 1.20 -6.69 9.81
CA LEU A 34 0.64 -7.10 8.51
C LEU A 34 0.39 -8.60 8.45
N ASP A 35 1.30 -9.42 8.97
CA ASP A 35 1.13 -10.87 9.04
C ASP A 35 -0.02 -11.28 9.94
N GLU A 36 -0.20 -10.64 11.10
CA GLU A 36 -1.37 -10.85 11.95
C GLU A 36 -2.68 -10.57 11.19
N LYS A 37 -2.72 -9.49 10.39
CA LYS A 37 -3.90 -9.18 9.55
C LYS A 37 -4.16 -10.22 8.48
N VAL A 38 -3.10 -10.74 7.85
CA VAL A 38 -3.20 -11.81 6.86
C VAL A 38 -3.74 -13.08 7.52
N ASN A 39 -3.17 -13.51 8.65
CA ASN A 39 -3.61 -14.70 9.38
C ASN A 39 -5.07 -14.56 9.84
N LEU A 40 -5.46 -13.39 10.35
CA LEU A 40 -6.85 -13.12 10.74
C LEU A 40 -7.80 -13.23 9.54
N ALA A 41 -7.41 -12.76 8.36
CA ALA A 41 -8.22 -12.90 7.17
C ALA A 41 -8.33 -14.36 6.71
N GLU A 42 -7.27 -15.16 6.86
CA GLU A 42 -7.29 -16.59 6.55
C GLU A 42 -8.22 -17.37 7.49
N ASP A 43 -8.15 -17.09 8.79
CA ASP A 43 -8.91 -17.80 9.81
C ASP A 43 -10.41 -17.42 9.84
N TYR A 44 -10.73 -16.15 9.60
CA TYR A 44 -12.06 -15.60 9.87
C TYR A 44 -12.80 -15.07 8.63
N SER A 45 -12.24 -15.19 7.42
CA SER A 45 -12.93 -14.71 6.22
C SER A 45 -14.20 -15.53 5.92
N THR A 46 -15.30 -14.80 5.73
CA THR A 46 -16.58 -15.37 5.23
C THR A 46 -16.62 -15.46 3.70
N LYS A 47 -15.70 -14.78 3.00
CA LYS A 47 -15.54 -14.83 1.55
C LYS A 47 -14.42 -15.79 1.16
N GLN A 48 -14.42 -16.25 -0.08
CA GLN A 48 -13.26 -16.96 -0.62
C GLN A 48 -12.04 -16.03 -0.64
N LEU A 49 -10.87 -16.52 -0.22
CA LEU A 49 -9.66 -15.70 -0.07
C LEU A 49 -9.28 -14.93 -1.36
N GLY A 50 -9.43 -15.57 -2.53
CA GLY A 50 -9.17 -14.92 -3.83
C GLY A 50 -10.22 -13.88 -4.28
N ALA A 51 -11.29 -13.70 -3.51
CA ALA A 51 -12.32 -12.68 -3.74
C ALA A 51 -12.29 -11.56 -2.69
N LEU A 52 -11.36 -11.62 -1.73
CA LEU A 52 -11.18 -10.59 -0.73
C LEU A 52 -10.70 -9.29 -1.38
N ARG A 53 -11.20 -8.17 -0.84
CA ARG A 53 -10.71 -6.83 -1.20
C ARG A 53 -9.52 -6.50 -0.32
N PHE A 54 -8.66 -5.60 -0.79
CA PHE A 54 -7.57 -5.09 0.04
C PHE A 54 -8.09 -4.49 1.35
N GLU A 55 -9.17 -3.71 1.28
CA GLU A 55 -9.84 -3.14 2.46
C GLU A 55 -10.38 -4.20 3.43
N ASP A 56 -10.72 -5.41 2.96
CA ASP A 56 -11.21 -6.48 3.84
C ASP A 56 -10.08 -7.03 4.75
N VAL A 57 -8.81 -6.96 4.31
CA VAL A 57 -7.64 -7.50 5.04
C VAL A 57 -6.87 -6.38 5.75
N PHE A 58 -6.52 -5.33 5.03
CA PHE A 58 -5.64 -4.27 5.51
C PHE A 58 -6.40 -2.98 5.88
N GLY A 59 -7.72 -2.97 5.70
CA GLY A 59 -8.54 -1.78 5.95
C GLY A 59 -8.11 -0.61 5.07
N ASN A 60 -8.14 0.59 5.64
CA ASN A 60 -7.81 1.82 4.93
C ASN A 60 -6.29 2.10 4.85
N LEU A 61 -5.43 1.11 5.07
CA LEU A 61 -3.98 1.32 5.22
C LEU A 61 -3.36 2.05 4.02
N LEU A 62 -3.74 1.71 2.78
CA LEU A 62 -3.26 2.42 1.59
C LEU A 62 -3.70 3.89 1.61
N LEU A 63 -4.99 4.14 1.90
CA LEU A 63 -5.55 5.49 1.93
C LEU A 63 -4.89 6.35 3.02
N THR A 64 -4.71 5.82 4.23
CA THR A 64 -4.12 6.56 5.35
C THR A 64 -2.62 6.80 5.17
N SER A 65 -1.92 5.88 4.49
CA SER A 65 -0.48 6.01 4.25
C SER A 65 -0.14 6.97 3.11
N THR A 66 -1.06 7.28 2.18
CA THR A 66 -0.80 8.18 1.04
C THR A 66 -0.19 9.55 1.38
N ARG A 67 -0.54 10.11 2.55
CA ARG A 67 -0.24 11.51 2.92
C ARG A 67 0.89 11.64 3.94
N LEU A 68 1.76 10.65 4.05
CA LEU A 68 2.86 10.63 5.02
C LEU A 68 4.24 10.81 4.37
N PRO A 69 4.82 12.02 4.31
CA PRO A 69 4.26 13.31 3.89
C PRO A 69 3.98 13.38 2.36
N SER A 70 4.25 12.31 1.63
CA SER A 70 4.03 12.15 0.18
C SER A 70 3.78 10.67 -0.13
N SER A 71 3.19 10.34 -1.27
CA SER A 71 3.07 8.96 -1.78
C SER A 71 4.38 8.40 -2.36
N LYS A 72 5.45 9.20 -2.40
CA LYS A 72 6.78 8.79 -2.89
C LYS A 72 7.46 7.84 -1.90
N LEU A 73 7.86 6.65 -2.35
CA LEU A 73 8.41 5.59 -1.49
C LEU A 73 9.69 6.01 -0.74
N LYS A 74 10.50 6.88 -1.35
CA LYS A 74 11.72 7.42 -0.71
C LYS A 74 11.44 8.12 0.62
N PHE A 75 10.28 8.75 0.75
CA PHE A 75 9.91 9.55 1.93
C PHE A 75 8.80 8.91 2.76
N ASN A 76 8.10 7.93 2.19
CA ASN A 76 6.99 7.25 2.83
C ASN A 76 7.41 5.86 3.30
N ILE A 77 7.90 5.79 4.54
CA ILE A 77 8.36 4.52 5.12
C ILE A 77 7.24 3.48 5.18
N ILE A 78 5.99 3.89 5.42
CA ILE A 78 4.87 2.95 5.53
C ILE A 78 4.59 2.30 4.17
N LEU A 79 4.43 3.09 3.11
CA LEU A 79 4.24 2.54 1.76
C LEU A 79 5.45 1.74 1.29
N LYS A 80 6.67 2.19 1.61
CA LYS A 80 7.90 1.46 1.28
C LYS A 80 7.88 0.04 1.86
N TYR A 81 7.67 -0.08 3.17
CA TYR A 81 7.71 -1.38 3.82
C TYR A 81 6.45 -2.23 3.58
N LEU A 82 5.32 -1.60 3.23
CA LEU A 82 4.13 -2.30 2.75
C LEU A 82 4.36 -2.95 1.38
N ILE A 83 4.99 -2.24 0.44
CA ILE A 83 5.34 -2.78 -0.87
C ILE A 83 6.41 -3.88 -0.73
N SER A 84 7.40 -3.69 0.15
CA SER A 84 8.39 -4.74 0.47
C SER A 84 7.71 -6.00 1.01
N PHE A 85 6.76 -5.85 1.92
CA PHE A 85 6.00 -6.96 2.48
C PHE A 85 5.30 -7.78 1.38
N PHE A 86 4.61 -7.09 0.45
CA PHE A 86 3.94 -7.77 -0.67
C PHE A 86 4.91 -8.46 -1.62
N GLN A 87 6.06 -7.84 -1.89
CA GLN A 87 7.11 -8.46 -2.70
C GLN A 87 7.55 -9.81 -2.15
N ASP A 88 7.74 -9.90 -0.83
CA ASP A 88 8.17 -11.14 -0.16
C ASP A 88 7.03 -12.16 -0.08
N LYS A 89 5.80 -11.69 0.17
CA LYS A 89 4.64 -12.56 0.37
C LYS A 89 4.03 -13.10 -0.91
N PHE A 90 4.15 -12.43 -2.07
CA PHE A 90 3.60 -12.98 -3.32
C PHE A 90 4.23 -14.30 -3.74
N TYR A 91 5.49 -14.57 -3.34
CA TYR A 91 6.14 -15.86 -3.61
C TYR A 91 5.60 -17.01 -2.75
N SER A 92 5.10 -16.71 -1.55
CA SER A 92 4.63 -17.71 -0.58
C SER A 92 3.11 -17.84 -0.53
N ASN A 93 2.38 -16.74 -0.74
CA ASN A 93 0.94 -16.62 -0.54
C ASN A 93 0.25 -16.08 -1.80
N ASN A 94 -0.13 -17.01 -2.69
CA ASN A 94 -0.73 -16.69 -3.99
C ASN A 94 -2.05 -15.87 -3.87
N TRP A 95 -2.85 -16.10 -2.83
CA TRP A 95 -4.13 -15.41 -2.71
C TRP A 95 -3.99 -13.90 -2.44
N LEU A 96 -2.89 -13.44 -1.84
CA LEU A 96 -2.64 -12.02 -1.61
C LEU A 96 -2.49 -11.25 -2.92
N ALA A 97 -1.89 -11.87 -3.95
CA ALA A 97 -1.81 -11.28 -5.28
C ALA A 97 -3.20 -11.10 -5.91
N ASN A 98 -4.16 -11.94 -5.55
CA ASN A 98 -5.54 -11.91 -6.09
C ASN A 98 -6.45 -10.91 -5.34
N LEU A 99 -5.94 -10.21 -4.32
CA LEU A 99 -6.70 -9.21 -3.59
C LEU A 99 -7.25 -8.15 -4.55
N LYS A 100 -8.55 -7.88 -4.41
CA LYS A 100 -9.26 -6.95 -5.27
C LYS A 100 -9.00 -5.51 -4.85
N LEU A 101 -8.63 -4.68 -5.82
CA LEU A 101 -8.38 -3.25 -5.66
C LEU A 101 -9.38 -2.44 -6.49
N ASN A 102 -9.81 -1.32 -5.92
CA ASN A 102 -10.49 -0.26 -6.66
C ASN A 102 -9.47 0.69 -7.34
N ALA A 103 -9.96 1.64 -8.14
CA ALA A 103 -9.08 2.53 -8.89
C ALA A 103 -8.30 3.50 -8.00
N ILE A 104 -8.85 3.87 -6.84
CA ILE A 104 -8.19 4.76 -5.88
C ILE A 104 -6.99 4.05 -5.27
N GLU A 105 -7.17 2.83 -4.77
CA GLU A 105 -6.09 2.01 -4.21
C GLU A 105 -5.02 1.71 -5.25
N ALA A 106 -5.42 1.36 -6.48
CA ALA A 106 -4.48 1.16 -7.58
C ALA A 106 -3.68 2.42 -7.90
N SER A 107 -4.31 3.60 -7.90
CA SER A 107 -3.63 4.87 -8.17
C SER A 107 -2.59 5.21 -7.11
N ILE A 108 -2.83 4.80 -5.86
CA ILE A 108 -1.89 5.00 -4.75
C ILE A 108 -0.63 4.16 -4.97
N LEU A 109 -0.80 2.87 -5.29
CA LEU A 109 0.31 1.96 -5.53
C LEU A 109 1.13 2.37 -6.77
N LEU A 110 0.45 2.79 -7.83
CA LEU A 110 1.09 3.27 -9.06
C LEU A 110 1.63 4.70 -8.94
N ASN A 111 1.39 5.37 -7.81
CA ASN A 111 1.72 6.78 -7.58
C ASN A 111 1.26 7.69 -8.74
N CYS A 112 0.01 7.49 -9.17
CA CYS A 112 -0.63 8.18 -10.29
C CYS A 112 -2.04 8.64 -9.89
N ASN A 113 -2.81 9.22 -10.81
CA ASN A 113 -4.21 9.57 -10.56
C ASN A 113 -5.17 8.51 -11.14
N THR A 114 -6.43 8.52 -10.71
CA THR A 114 -7.45 7.55 -11.15
C THR A 114 -7.77 7.64 -12.65
N GLN A 115 -7.56 8.79 -13.30
CA GLN A 115 -7.72 8.94 -14.75
C GLN A 115 -6.62 8.19 -15.51
N GLN A 116 -5.40 8.22 -14.99
CA GLN A 116 -4.28 7.43 -15.52
C GLN A 116 -4.54 5.94 -15.34
N VAL A 117 -5.08 5.52 -14.19
CA VAL A 117 -5.52 4.12 -14.00
C VAL A 117 -6.56 3.71 -15.03
N ALA A 118 -7.57 4.54 -15.28
CA ALA A 118 -8.58 4.28 -16.31
C ALA A 118 -7.94 4.16 -17.71
N ALA A 119 -7.02 5.06 -18.06
CA ALA A 119 -6.31 5.00 -19.34
C ALA A 119 -5.46 3.73 -19.50
N LEU A 120 -4.80 3.25 -18.44
CA LEU A 120 -4.07 1.97 -18.45
C LEU A 120 -4.99 0.79 -18.67
N ALA A 121 -6.19 0.84 -18.07
CA ALA A 121 -7.19 -0.20 -18.22
C ALA A 121 -7.78 -0.22 -19.64
N ASP A 122 -8.10 0.95 -20.20
CA ASP A 122 -8.59 1.11 -21.59
C ASP A 122 -7.55 0.64 -22.62
N GLN A 123 -6.26 0.81 -22.33
CA GLN A 123 -5.15 0.36 -23.18
C GLN A 123 -4.83 -1.14 -23.00
N GLY A 124 -5.52 -1.85 -22.10
CA GLY A 124 -5.25 -3.25 -21.78
C GLY A 124 -3.92 -3.50 -21.06
N ILE A 125 -3.28 -2.45 -20.55
CA ILE A 125 -2.02 -2.54 -19.79
C ILE A 125 -2.31 -3.04 -18.37
N LEU A 126 -3.38 -2.54 -17.75
CA LEU A 126 -3.85 -3.00 -16.45
C LEU A 126 -5.12 -3.83 -16.65
N PRO A 127 -5.08 -5.17 -16.44
CA PRO A 127 -6.21 -6.03 -16.71
C PRO A 127 -7.38 -5.75 -15.76
N ILE A 128 -8.58 -5.65 -16.32
CA ILE A 128 -9.83 -5.62 -15.57
C ILE A 128 -10.36 -7.04 -15.44
N HIS A 129 -10.47 -7.53 -14.20
CA HIS A 129 -10.92 -8.90 -13.93
C HIS A 129 -12.45 -9.06 -13.97
N ASN A 130 -13.18 -7.96 -13.85
CA ASN A 130 -14.63 -7.96 -14.01
C ASN A 130 -15.02 -7.20 -15.28
N LYS A 131 -15.18 -7.93 -16.39
CA LYS A 131 -15.53 -7.39 -17.71
C LYS A 131 -16.86 -6.60 -17.74
N ARG A 132 -17.71 -6.74 -16.71
CA ARG A 132 -18.94 -5.93 -16.59
C ARG A 132 -18.66 -4.49 -16.11
N LEU A 133 -17.43 -4.20 -15.69
CA LEU A 133 -16.96 -2.88 -15.27
C LEU A 133 -16.29 -2.11 -16.42
N ILE A 134 -16.44 -2.58 -17.66
CA ILE A 134 -15.93 -1.89 -18.83
C ILE A 134 -16.84 -0.70 -19.12
N ASN A 135 -16.31 0.48 -18.73
CA ASN A 135 -16.66 1.82 -19.18
C ASN A 135 -18.07 2.39 -18.83
N PRO A 136 -18.15 3.52 -18.10
CA PRO A 136 -17.08 4.20 -17.38
C PRO A 136 -16.65 3.39 -16.14
N LEU A 137 -15.34 3.26 -15.94
CA LEU A 137 -14.78 2.60 -14.76
C LEU A 137 -15.20 3.36 -13.49
N ASN A 138 -16.00 2.73 -12.64
CA ASN A 138 -16.33 3.30 -11.34
C ASN A 138 -15.12 3.19 -10.41
N ILE A 139 -14.61 4.34 -9.94
CA ILE A 139 -13.39 4.42 -9.13
C ILE A 139 -13.47 3.67 -7.79
N TYR A 140 -14.67 3.42 -7.27
CA TYR A 140 -14.89 2.70 -6.00
C TYR A 140 -15.09 1.20 -6.19
N THR A 141 -15.33 0.75 -7.42
CA THR A 141 -15.62 -0.67 -7.65
C THR A 141 -14.31 -1.46 -7.76
N PRO A 142 -14.14 -2.55 -6.99
CA PRO A 142 -12.97 -3.41 -7.12
C PRO A 142 -12.93 -4.05 -8.51
N ALA A 143 -11.95 -3.65 -9.32
CA ALA A 143 -11.83 -4.03 -10.73
C ALA A 143 -10.48 -4.69 -11.05
N PHE A 144 -9.48 -4.48 -10.20
CA PHE A 144 -8.09 -4.87 -10.41
C PHE A 144 -7.65 -5.89 -9.37
N GLU A 145 -6.59 -6.63 -9.67
CA GLU A 145 -5.90 -7.50 -8.71
C GLU A 145 -4.58 -6.85 -8.27
N LEU A 146 -4.24 -7.04 -7.00
CA LEU A 146 -3.03 -6.45 -6.40
C LEU A 146 -1.76 -6.89 -7.13
N GLY A 147 -1.65 -8.15 -7.52
CA GLY A 147 -0.50 -8.69 -8.25
C GLY A 147 -0.31 -8.02 -9.61
N ASP A 148 -1.39 -7.77 -10.35
CA ASP A 148 -1.30 -7.09 -11.64
C ASP A 148 -0.90 -5.62 -11.50
N VAL A 149 -1.50 -4.92 -10.53
CA VAL A 149 -1.11 -3.53 -10.22
C VAL A 149 0.36 -3.47 -9.84
N PHE A 150 0.84 -4.43 -9.04
CA PHE A 150 2.23 -4.52 -8.63
C PHE A 150 3.17 -4.82 -9.82
N CYS A 151 2.79 -5.73 -10.72
CA CYS A 151 3.53 -5.99 -11.96
C CYS A 151 3.62 -4.77 -12.88
N VAL A 152 2.52 -4.03 -13.04
CA VAL A 152 2.51 -2.78 -13.81
C VAL A 152 3.40 -1.74 -13.14
N TRP A 153 3.38 -1.66 -11.80
CA TRP A 153 4.26 -0.77 -11.05
C TRP A 153 5.74 -1.06 -11.34
N MET A 154 6.15 -2.32 -11.19
CA MET A 154 7.53 -2.76 -11.43
C MET A 154 7.99 -2.53 -12.87
N THR A 155 7.11 -2.69 -13.86
CA THR A 155 7.50 -2.65 -15.28
C THR A 155 7.41 -1.26 -15.91
N LYS A 156 6.49 -0.40 -15.45
CA LYS A 156 6.14 0.85 -16.17
C LYS A 156 6.07 2.11 -15.29
N PHE A 157 5.97 2.00 -13.96
CA PHE A 157 5.75 3.16 -13.06
C PHE A 157 6.88 3.38 -12.05
N GLN A 158 8.10 2.95 -12.38
CA GLN A 158 9.28 3.31 -11.59
C GLN A 158 9.69 4.77 -11.86
N SER A 159 9.99 5.49 -10.79
CA SER A 159 10.47 6.88 -10.82
C SER A 159 11.69 7.05 -9.93
N GLU A 160 12.41 8.17 -10.03
CA GLU A 160 13.59 8.45 -9.21
C GLU A 160 13.34 8.29 -7.68
N HIS A 161 12.12 8.55 -7.23
CA HIS A 161 11.76 8.51 -5.80
C HIS A 161 10.84 7.34 -5.41
N SER A 162 10.38 6.55 -6.39
CA SER A 162 9.55 5.36 -6.18
C SER A 162 9.97 4.30 -7.19
N ASN A 163 10.97 3.50 -6.84
CA ASN A 163 11.53 2.43 -7.66
C ASN A 163 12.00 1.27 -6.78
N LEU A 164 12.32 0.13 -7.41
CA LEU A 164 12.76 -1.07 -6.70
C LEU A 164 14.04 -0.85 -5.88
N GLN A 165 14.96 0.02 -6.33
CA GLN A 165 16.20 0.30 -5.60
C GLN A 165 15.94 1.02 -4.27
N VAL A 166 14.82 1.73 -4.14
CA VAL A 166 14.41 2.36 -2.87
C VAL A 166 13.96 1.29 -1.86
N LEU A 167 13.41 0.17 -2.32
CA LEU A 167 12.98 -0.96 -1.48
C LEU A 167 14.17 -1.76 -0.97
N THR A 168 15.12 -2.06 -1.85
CA THR A 168 16.33 -2.80 -1.48
C THR A 168 17.25 -1.90 -0.67
N SER A 169 17.56 -2.26 0.57
CA SER A 169 18.57 -1.55 1.35
C SER A 169 19.90 -1.53 0.58
N LYS A 170 20.57 -0.38 0.54
CA LYS A 170 22.01 -0.34 0.30
C LYS A 170 22.66 -0.92 1.56
N TRP A 171 22.80 -2.23 1.57
CA TRP A 171 23.82 -2.88 2.41
C TRP A 171 25.18 -2.29 2.07
#